data_AF-A0A2A9HJ60-F1
#
_entry.id   AF-A0A2A9HJ60-F1
#
_cell.length_a   1.000
_cell.length_b   1.000
_cell.length_c   1.000
_cell.angle_alpha   90.00
_cell.angle_beta   90.00
_cell.angle_gamma   90.00
#
_symmetry.space_group_name_H-M   'P 1'
#
loop_
_entity.id
_entity.type
_entity.pdbx_description
1 polymer ?
#
loop_
_entity_poly.entity_id
_entity_poly.type
_entity_poly.pdbx_seq_one_letter_code
_entity_poly.pdbx_strand_id
1 'polypeptide(L)'
;MELDVRGEMCPYPAMKAREALAKLPAGECLEVLTDHAPALSTVPWEGAKLNYRSTIEPVGRGTWRIRLEPAEGTLDQKKALAEIARRAAELSKG
;
A
#
# COMPACT_ATOMS: atom_id res chain seq x y z
N MET A 1 5.11 -4.36 -11.29
CA MET A 1 5.76 -5.39 -10.44
C MET A 1 4.78 -5.92 -9.41
N GLU A 2 4.82 -7.21 -9.08
CA GLU A 2 4.01 -7.80 -7.99
C GLU A 2 4.92 -8.23 -6.81
N LEU A 3 4.45 -8.01 -5.58
CA LEU A 3 5.10 -8.37 -4.34
C LEU A 3 4.11 -9.10 -3.42
N ASP A 4 4.34 -10.39 -3.19
CA ASP A 4 3.56 -11.18 -2.24
C ASP A 4 4.24 -11.17 -0.85
N VAL A 5 3.53 -10.63 0.15
CA VAL A 5 3.97 -10.52 1.55
C VAL A 5 2.99 -11.20 2.50
N ARG A 6 2.15 -12.11 1.99
CA ARG A 6 1.25 -12.91 2.83
C ARG A 6 2.05 -13.81 3.78
N GLY A 7 1.54 -13.99 4.99
CA GLY A 7 2.21 -14.74 6.05
C GLY A 7 3.37 -14.00 6.73
N GLU A 8 3.71 -12.78 6.29
CA GLU A 8 4.72 -11.96 6.95
C GLU A 8 4.12 -11.03 8.00
N MET A 9 4.77 -10.97 9.16
CA MET A 9 4.37 -10.06 10.24
C MET A 9 5.09 -8.72 10.14
N CYS A 10 4.48 -7.68 10.71
CA CYS A 10 5.10 -6.36 10.83
C CYS A 10 6.51 -6.46 11.46
N PRO A 11 7.53 -5.74 10.93
CA PRO A 11 7.45 -4.68 9.92
C PRO A 11 7.78 -5.11 8.48
N TYR A 12 7.95 -6.40 8.20
CA TYR A 12 8.48 -6.88 6.91
C TYR A 12 7.65 -6.47 5.68
N PRO A 13 6.29 -6.50 5.69
CA PRO A 13 5.49 -6.08 4.54
C PRO A 13 5.74 -4.63 4.11
N ALA A 14 5.77 -3.69 5.07
CA ALA A 14 5.96 -2.27 4.79
C ALA A 14 7.40 -1.99 4.31
N MET A 15 8.38 -2.65 4.91
CA MET A 15 9.79 -2.51 4.52
C MET A 15 10.02 -3.02 3.09
N LYS A 16 9.53 -4.22 2.77
CA LYS A 16 9.64 -4.79 1.42
C LYS A 16 8.92 -3.96 0.37
N ALA A 17 7.72 -3.44 0.67
CA ALA A 17 7.00 -2.56 -0.24
C ALA A 17 7.78 -1.25 -0.51
N ARG A 18 8.37 -0.64 0.53
CA ARG A 18 9.20 0.56 0.36
C ARG A 18 10.45 0.28 -0.47
N GLU A 19 11.16 -0.83 -0.21
CA GLU A 19 12.34 -1.21 -0.98
C GLU A 19 12.02 -1.51 -2.45
N ALA A 20 10.89 -2.18 -2.69
CA ALA A 20 10.34 -2.42 -4.01
C ALA A 20 10.05 -1.11 -4.74
N LEU A 21 9.31 -0.18 -4.11
CA LEU A 21 9.03 1.13 -4.68
C LEU A 21 10.30 1.95 -4.99
N ALA A 22 11.29 1.89 -4.11
CA ALA A 22 12.56 2.62 -4.30
C ALA A 22 13.40 2.08 -5.48
N LYS A 23 13.20 0.82 -5.86
CA LYS A 23 13.89 0.17 -6.98
C LYS A 23 13.10 0.22 -8.29
N LEU A 24 11.83 0.63 -8.24
CA LEU A 24 11.00 0.69 -9.42
C LEU A 24 11.45 1.81 -10.37
N PRO A 25 11.42 1.57 -11.69
CA PRO A 25 11.57 2.64 -12.66
C PRO A 25 10.49 3.71 -12.46
N ALA A 26 10.85 4.96 -12.73
CA ALA A 26 9.90 6.06 -12.67
C ALA A 26 8.72 5.79 -13.62
N GLY A 27 7.50 5.87 -13.09
CA GLY A 27 6.28 5.63 -13.88
C GLY A 27 5.69 4.22 -13.73
N GLU A 28 6.38 3.29 -13.06
CA GLU A 28 5.85 1.94 -12.87
C GLU A 28 4.95 1.78 -11.64
N CYS A 29 4.13 0.72 -11.65
CA CYS A 29 3.23 0.39 -10.55
C CYS A 29 3.73 -0.82 -9.75
N LEU A 30 3.43 -0.83 -8.45
CA LEU A 30 3.63 -1.97 -7.55
C LEU A 30 2.29 -2.53 -7.09
N GLU A 31 2.11 -3.84 -7.18
CA GLU A 31 0.99 -4.54 -6.58
C GLU A 31 1.50 -5.36 -5.39
N VAL A 32 0.92 -5.15 -4.20
CA VAL A 32 1.30 -5.83 -2.96
C VAL A 32 0.14 -6.70 -2.50
N LEU A 33 0.37 -8.00 -2.35
CA LEU A 33 -0.59 -8.94 -1.78
C LEU A 33 -0.31 -9.15 -0.29
N THR A 34 -1.31 -8.95 0.55
CA THR A 34 -1.17 -9.05 2.00
C THR A 34 -2.41 -9.67 2.64
N ASP A 35 -2.22 -10.41 3.72
CA ASP A 35 -3.24 -10.97 4.59
C ASP A 35 -3.27 -10.32 5.99
N HIS A 36 -2.58 -9.17 6.13
CA HIS A 36 -2.39 -8.50 7.40
C HIS A 36 -3.03 -7.10 7.40
N ALA A 37 -4.06 -6.89 8.22
CA ALA A 37 -4.81 -5.62 8.25
C ALA A 37 -3.94 -4.36 8.47
N PRO A 38 -2.87 -4.36 9.30
CA PRO A 38 -1.95 -3.22 9.40
C PRO A 38 -1.24 -2.83 8.09
N ALA A 39 -1.10 -3.74 7.14
CA ALA A 39 -0.52 -3.42 5.83
C ALA A 39 -1.42 -2.45 5.02
N LEU A 40 -2.73 -2.46 5.29
CA LEU A 40 -3.72 -1.60 4.62
C LEU A 40 -3.52 -0.11 4.92
N SER A 41 -2.77 0.25 5.96
CA SER A 41 -2.40 1.63 6.26
C SER A 41 -0.91 1.91 6.06
N THR A 42 -0.05 0.97 6.47
CA THR A 42 1.41 1.16 6.43
C THR A 42 1.97 1.15 5.00
N VAL A 43 1.53 0.23 4.13
CA VAL A 43 2.02 0.16 2.75
C VAL A 43 1.58 1.38 1.93
N PRO A 44 0.31 1.82 1.96
CA PRO A 44 -0.11 3.08 1.36
C PRO A 44 0.67 4.29 1.84
N TRP A 45 0.99 4.33 3.14
CA TRP A 45 1.73 5.44 3.71
C TRP A 45 3.17 5.52 3.20
N GLU A 46 3.87 4.37 3.09
CA GLU A 46 5.19 4.33 2.46
C GLU A 46 5.13 4.73 0.97
N GLY A 47 4.07 4.35 0.26
CA GLY A 47 3.78 4.82 -1.10
C GLY A 47 3.62 6.33 -1.20
N ALA A 48 2.77 6.92 -0.36
CA ALA A 48 2.49 8.35 -0.37
C ALA A 48 3.75 9.20 -0.12
N LYS A 49 4.67 8.74 0.74
CA LYS A 49 5.97 9.40 0.97
C LYS A 49 6.84 9.45 -0.29
N LEU A 50 6.68 8.47 -1.19
CA LEU A 50 7.40 8.37 -2.46
C LEU A 50 6.58 8.94 -3.63
N ASN A 51 5.48 9.66 -3.34
CA ASN A 51 4.57 10.24 -4.33
C ASN A 51 3.79 9.21 -5.17
N TYR A 52 3.43 8.08 -4.55
CA TYR A 52 2.53 7.08 -5.13
C TYR A 52 1.15 7.15 -4.48
N ARG A 53 0.10 7.08 -5.30
CA ARG A 53 -1.28 6.84 -4.84
C ARG A 53 -1.49 5.35 -4.65
N SER A 54 -2.30 5.00 -3.65
CA SER A 54 -2.65 3.62 -3.36
C SER A 54 -4.13 3.35 -3.60
N THR A 55 -4.44 2.24 -4.24
CA THR A 55 -5.78 1.64 -4.25
C THR A 55 -5.72 0.29 -3.53
N ILE A 56 -6.79 -0.08 -2.83
CA ILE A 56 -6.84 -1.33 -2.07
C ILE A 56 -8.11 -2.07 -2.43
N GLU A 57 -7.97 -3.34 -2.80
CA GLU A 57 -9.06 -4.21 -3.21
C GLU A 57 -9.01 -5.52 -2.41
N PRO A 58 -10.13 -5.98 -1.82
CA PRO A 58 -10.20 -7.31 -1.24
C PRO A 58 -10.15 -8.36 -2.36
N VAL A 59 -9.25 -9.33 -2.22
CA VAL A 59 -9.08 -10.43 -3.21
C VAL A 59 -9.45 -11.80 -2.63
N GLY A 60 -9.74 -11.86 -1.33
CA GLY A 60 -10.15 -13.07 -0.62
C GLY A 60 -10.55 -12.77 0.82
N ARG A 61 -10.90 -13.82 1.57
CA ARG A 61 -11.22 -13.68 3.00
C ARG A 61 -9.95 -13.28 3.77
N GLY A 62 -9.95 -12.05 4.29
CA GLY A 62 -8.79 -11.51 5.01
C GLY A 62 -7.55 -11.34 4.14
N THR A 63 -7.72 -11.15 2.83
CA THR A 63 -6.61 -10.92 1.90
C THR A 63 -6.93 -9.74 0.98
N TRP A 64 -5.96 -8.85 0.82
CA TRP A 64 -6.08 -7.63 0.05
C TRP A 64 -4.92 -7.48 -0.93
N ARG A 65 -5.23 -6.82 -2.05
CA ARG A 65 -4.25 -6.31 -3.00
C ARG A 65 -4.17 -4.81 -2.84
N ILE A 66 -2.97 -4.30 -2.62
CA ILE A 66 -2.67 -2.88 -2.55
C ILE A 66 -1.90 -2.52 -3.82
N ARG A 67 -2.50 -1.72 -4.69
CA ARG A 67 -1.86 -1.23 -5.90
C ARG A 67 -1.35 0.18 -5.67
N LEU A 68 -0.08 0.41 -5.98
CA LEU A 68 0.63 1.67 -5.84
C LEU A 68 1.01 2.16 -7.22
N GLU A 69 0.52 3.35 -7.57
CA GLU A 69 0.72 3.98 -8.88
C GLU A 69 1.29 5.39 -8.71
N PRO A 70 2.16 5.87 -9.63
CA PRO A 70 2.71 7.21 -9.55
C PRO A 70 1.59 8.26 -9.53
N ALA A 71 1.65 9.19 -8.59
CA ALA A 71 0.68 10.28 -8.55
C ALA A 71 0.95 11.30 -9.65
N GLU A 72 -0.10 11.72 -10.35
CA GLU A 72 -0.03 12.92 -11.17
C GLU A 72 0.09 14.15 -10.25
N GLY A 73 1.28 14.77 -10.24
CA GLY A 73 1.63 15.90 -9.39
C GLY A 73 2.00 15.51 -7.95
N THR A 74 2.24 16.52 -7.11
CA THR A 74 2.65 16.33 -5.71
C THR A 74 1.45 15.97 -4.84
N LEU A 75 1.55 14.86 -4.11
CA LEU A 75 0.54 14.47 -3.12
C LEU A 75 0.57 15.36 -1.87
N ASP A 76 -0.60 15.78 -1.42
CA ASP A 76 -0.79 16.34 -0.09
C ASP A 76 -0.74 15.20 0.95
N GLN A 77 0.35 15.13 1.70
CA GLN A 77 0.59 14.05 2.65
C GLN A 77 -0.47 13.99 3.77
N LYS A 78 -1.04 15.15 4.16
CA LYS A 78 -2.06 15.19 5.22
C LYS A 78 -3.38 14.62 4.72
N LYS A 79 -3.78 14.97 3.49
CA LYS A 79 -4.97 14.40 2.84
C LYS A 79 -4.79 12.91 2.56
N ALA A 80 -3.62 12.51 2.07
CA ALA A 80 -3.30 11.11 1.82
C ALA A 80 -3.40 10.28 3.11
N LEU A 81 -2.78 10.73 4.20
CA LEU A 81 -2.84 10.03 5.49
C LEU A 81 -4.28 9.86 6.00
N ALA A 82 -5.11 10.90 5.89
CA ALA A 82 -6.51 10.85 6.31
C ALA A 82 -7.33 9.86 5.47
N GLU A 83 -7.12 9.84 4.16
CA GLU A 83 -7.80 8.90 3.25
C GLU A 83 -7.37 7.45 3.51
N ILE A 84 -6.07 7.22 3.67
CA ILE A 84 -5.49 5.91 4.00
C ILE A 84 -6.09 5.37 5.31
N ALA A 85 -6.12 6.21 6.35
CA ALA A 85 -6.67 5.80 7.65
C ALA A 85 -8.16 5.43 7.55
N ARG A 86 -8.96 6.20 6.80
CA ARG A 86 -10.38 5.90 6.57
C ARG A 86 -10.53 4.55 5.84
N ARG A 87 -9.83 4.37 4.73
CA ARG A 87 -9.94 3.16 3.89
C ARG A 87 -9.49 1.90 4.61
N ALA A 88 -8.38 1.97 5.34
CA ALA A 88 -7.90 0.86 6.15
C ALA A 88 -8.93 0.44 7.20
N ALA A 89 -9.59 1.40 7.87
CA ALA A 89 -10.62 1.12 8.87
C ALA A 89 -11.92 0.57 8.28
N GLU A 90 -12.27 0.94 7.04
CA GLU A 90 -13.41 0.37 6.31
C GLU A 90 -13.14 -1.09 5.93
N LEU A 91 -11.96 -1.37 5.39
CA LEU A 91 -11.58 -2.69 4.89
C LEU A 91 -11.26 -3.71 5.99
N SER A 92 -10.88 -3.26 7.19
CA SER A 92 -10.61 -4.14 8.33
C SER A 92 -11.88 -4.59 9.09
N LYS A 93 -13.06 -4.06 8.72
CA LYS A 93 -14.35 -4.37 9.38
C LYS A 93 -15.20 -5.39 8.63
N GLY A 94 -14.87 -5.68 7.37
CA GLY A 94 -15.56 -6.67 6.52
C GLY A 94 -14.82 -8.00 6.49
#